data_AF-A0AAD4EPF9-F1
#
_entry.id   AF-A0AAD4EPF9-F1
#
_cell.length_a   1.000
_cell.length_b   1.000
_cell.length_c   1.000
_cell.angle_alpha   90.00
_cell.angle_beta   90.00
_cell.angle_gamma   90.00
#
_symmetry.space_group_name_H-M   'P 1'
#
loop_
_entity.id
_entity.type
_entity.pdbx_description
1 polymer ?
#
loop_
_entity_poly.entity_id
_entity_poly.type
_entity_poly.pdbx_seq_one_letter_code
_entity_poly.pdbx_strand_id
1 'polypeptide(L)'
;MRGVAQETTLSRSEEVRIMRALYHCETYHHLFGRSRGPRCNAFRFHEINHIFFSLFDPWESEAVGCIDMFVRQRYDAIFDEVQADLHHTSPRLGKPKGATNRNQLLKFEAEREDYMENIVSRGLTFTVRLLAIDDHDTLVRRMKHYLKDEHNLDYPLKWSLDTLAQDDRRVMLGTNARDEAEARRDPIEFTGDTVPPAGPPLGWVLLWGGRYSNLCGEYVPRTVRQ
;
A
#
# COMPACT_ATOMS: atom_id res chain seq x y z
N MET A 1 0.50 -34.02 -23.62
CA MET A 1 0.41 -34.03 -22.15
C MET A 1 0.15 -32.59 -21.70
N ARG A 2 -1.06 -32.31 -21.21
CA ARG A 2 -1.43 -30.97 -20.68
C ARG A 2 -0.87 -30.88 -19.26
N GLY A 3 -0.02 -29.88 -19.00
CA GLY A 3 0.45 -29.55 -17.66
C GLY A 3 -0.74 -29.07 -16.83
N VAL A 4 -1.06 -29.82 -15.79
CA VAL A 4 -1.98 -29.39 -14.74
C VAL A 4 -1.26 -28.28 -13.98
N ALA A 5 -1.80 -27.07 -13.97
CA ALA A 5 -1.35 -26.02 -13.07
C ALA A 5 -1.52 -26.56 -11.64
N GLN A 6 -0.41 -26.78 -10.93
CA GLN A 6 -0.46 -27.05 -9.51
C GLN A 6 -1.08 -25.82 -8.84
N GLU A 7 -2.25 -25.97 -8.23
CA GLU A 7 -2.72 -25.04 -7.21
C GLU A 7 -1.68 -25.06 -6.09
N THR A 8 -0.79 -24.07 -6.07
CA THR A 8 0.18 -23.88 -4.99
C THR A 8 -0.59 -23.48 -3.75
N THR A 9 -0.89 -24.45 -2.90
CA THR A 9 -1.42 -24.22 -1.55
C THR A 9 -0.37 -23.48 -0.72
N LEU A 10 -0.74 -22.34 -0.13
CA LEU A 10 0.12 -21.57 0.76
C LEU A 10 0.55 -22.44 1.96
N SER A 11 1.81 -22.32 2.37
CA SER A 11 2.25 -22.93 3.62
C SER A 11 1.65 -22.19 4.81
N ARG A 12 1.58 -22.85 5.97
CA ARG A 12 1.02 -22.23 7.18
C ARG A 12 1.82 -21.01 7.66
N SER A 13 3.13 -20.98 7.43
CA SER A 13 3.99 -19.83 7.74
C SER A 13 3.60 -18.64 6.86
N GLU A 14 3.43 -18.85 5.56
CA GLU A 14 3.05 -17.82 4.60
C GLU A 14 1.62 -17.29 4.86
N GLU A 15 0.67 -18.16 5.22
CA GLU A 15 -0.65 -17.73 5.68
C GLU A 15 -0.55 -16.77 6.88
N VAL A 16 0.27 -17.09 7.87
CA VAL A 16 0.47 -16.24 9.05
C VAL A 16 1.14 -14.92 8.66
N ARG A 17 2.11 -14.91 7.74
CA ARG A 17 2.73 -13.67 7.23
C ARG A 17 1.70 -12.77 6.54
N ILE A 18 0.86 -13.33 5.67
CA ILE A 18 -0.20 -12.60 4.99
C ILE A 18 -1.21 -12.04 6.01
N MET A 19 -1.63 -12.84 6.98
CA MET A 19 -2.56 -12.38 8.03
C MET A 19 -1.96 -11.25 8.88
N ARG A 20 -0.67 -11.32 9.21
CA ARG A 20 0.04 -10.21 9.89
C ARG A 20 0.08 -8.95 9.02
N ALA A 21 0.42 -9.09 7.73
CA ALA A 21 0.45 -7.95 6.81
C ALA A 21 -0.93 -7.29 6.65
N LEU A 22 -2.00 -8.08 6.52
CA LEU A 22 -3.38 -7.58 6.50
C LEU A 22 -3.72 -6.84 7.81
N TYR A 23 -3.34 -7.39 8.96
CA TYR A 23 -3.58 -6.76 10.26
C TYR A 23 -2.80 -5.44 10.42
N HIS A 24 -1.53 -5.41 10.03
CA HIS A 24 -0.71 -4.19 10.05
C HIS A 24 -1.24 -3.15 9.08
N CYS A 25 -1.67 -3.55 7.88
CA CYS A 25 -2.30 -2.66 6.90
C CYS A 25 -3.61 -2.06 7.44
N GLU A 26 -4.49 -2.85 8.05
CA GLU A 26 -5.71 -2.32 8.67
C GLU A 26 -5.40 -1.40 9.86
N THR A 27 -4.41 -1.77 10.68
CA THR A 27 -3.93 -0.92 11.78
C THR A 27 -3.39 0.41 11.27
N TYR A 28 -2.63 0.43 10.18
CA TYR A 28 -2.18 1.66 9.53
C TYR A 28 -3.38 2.54 9.18
N HIS A 29 -4.40 2.00 8.53
CA HIS A 29 -5.57 2.79 8.12
C HIS A 29 -6.42 3.26 9.30
N HIS A 30 -6.43 2.54 10.42
CA HIS A 30 -7.02 3.04 11.67
C HIS A 30 -6.20 4.16 12.32
N LEU A 31 -4.87 4.09 12.24
CA LEU A 31 -3.97 5.06 12.87
C LEU A 31 -3.72 6.31 12.02
N PHE A 32 -3.64 6.20 10.70
CA PHE A 32 -3.24 7.27 9.77
C PHE A 32 -4.19 7.41 8.58
N GLY A 33 -5.24 6.60 8.53
CA GLY A 33 -6.32 6.74 7.55
C GLY A 33 -7.48 7.56 8.11
N ARG A 34 -8.67 7.33 7.54
CA ARG A 34 -9.90 7.98 7.96
C ARG A 34 -10.49 7.32 9.22
N SER A 35 -9.86 7.58 10.36
CA SER A 35 -10.43 7.24 11.66
C SER A 35 -11.55 8.21 12.04
N ARG A 36 -12.62 7.71 12.68
CA ARG A 36 -13.73 8.55 13.17
C ARG A 36 -13.33 9.23 14.49
N GLY A 37 -12.68 10.38 14.41
CA GLY A 37 -12.38 11.20 15.58
C GLY A 37 -11.75 12.54 15.21
N PRO A 38 -11.96 13.60 15.99
CA PRO A 38 -11.27 14.86 15.77
C PRO A 38 -9.76 14.67 15.95
N ARG A 39 -9.00 15.01 14.90
CA ARG A 39 -7.53 15.03 14.92
C ARG A 39 -7.06 16.48 14.81
N CYS A 40 -6.08 16.85 15.62
CA CYS A 40 -5.55 18.21 15.65
C CYS A 40 -4.38 18.41 14.68
N ASN A 41 -3.65 17.35 14.31
CA ASN A 41 -2.43 17.41 13.53
C ASN A 41 -2.36 16.27 12.48
N ALA A 42 -1.50 16.48 11.49
CA ALA A 42 -1.14 15.52 10.45
C ALA A 42 0.31 15.04 10.65
N PHE A 43 0.56 13.76 10.41
CA PHE A 43 1.88 13.18 10.32
C PHE A 43 2.40 13.18 8.89
N ARG A 44 3.66 13.60 8.73
CA ARG A 44 4.42 13.48 7.48
C ARG A 44 4.87 12.04 7.26
N PHE A 45 5.13 11.69 6.01
CA PHE A 45 5.54 10.34 5.60
C PHE A 45 6.75 9.80 6.38
N HIS A 46 7.76 10.63 6.70
CA HIS A 46 8.94 10.18 7.45
C HIS A 46 8.65 10.01 8.94
N GLU A 47 7.71 10.78 9.50
CA GLU A 47 7.23 10.60 10.87
C GLU A 47 6.45 9.29 10.97
N ILE A 48 5.56 9.01 10.01
CA ILE A 48 4.83 7.73 9.91
C ILE A 48 5.81 6.56 9.74
N ASN A 49 6.80 6.69 8.86
CA ASN A 49 7.87 5.70 8.69
C ASN A 49 8.60 5.41 10.00
N HIS A 50 8.91 6.45 10.77
CA HIS A 50 9.57 6.32 12.07
C HIS A 50 8.68 5.67 13.13
N ILE A 51 7.47 6.18 13.34
CA ILE A 51 6.62 5.75 14.47
C ILE A 51 5.89 4.44 14.21
N PHE A 52 5.74 4.02 12.95
CA PHE A 52 5.03 2.81 12.57
C PHE A 52 5.94 1.80 11.90
N PHE A 53 6.49 2.10 10.72
CA PHE A 53 7.22 1.09 9.93
C PHE A 53 8.57 0.69 10.52
N SER A 54 9.21 1.57 11.30
CA SER A 54 10.45 1.23 12.02
C SER A 54 10.23 0.30 13.21
N LEU A 55 8.97 -0.02 13.58
CA LEU A 55 8.67 -1.00 14.61
C LEU A 55 8.80 -2.44 14.10
N PHE A 56 8.59 -2.66 12.81
CA PHE A 56 8.59 -3.97 12.19
C PHE A 56 9.94 -4.30 11.56
N ASP A 57 10.14 -5.57 11.25
CA ASP A 57 11.24 -5.96 10.38
C ASP A 57 10.96 -5.56 8.93
N PRO A 58 12.00 -5.29 8.12
CA PRO A 58 11.82 -4.71 6.80
C PRO A 58 11.01 -5.59 5.84
N TRP A 59 11.07 -6.91 5.97
CA TRP A 59 10.20 -7.84 5.21
C TRP A 59 8.73 -7.80 5.65
N GLU A 60 8.44 -7.42 6.90
CA GLU A 60 7.06 -7.25 7.37
C GLU A 60 6.48 -5.94 6.85
N SER A 61 7.27 -4.85 6.89
CA SER A 61 6.91 -3.57 6.26
C SER A 61 6.70 -3.72 4.75
N GLU A 62 7.56 -4.51 4.09
CA GLU A 62 7.40 -4.86 2.68
C GLU A 62 6.08 -5.58 2.43
N ALA A 63 5.73 -6.58 3.24
CA ALA A 63 4.48 -7.32 3.07
C ALA A 63 3.25 -6.40 3.16
N VAL A 64 3.27 -5.38 4.03
CA VAL A 64 2.24 -4.33 4.07
C VAL A 64 2.19 -3.53 2.77
N GLY A 65 3.35 -3.14 2.24
CA GLY A 65 3.46 -2.47 0.94
C GLY A 65 2.91 -3.31 -0.22
N CYS A 66 3.14 -4.62 -0.23
CA CYS A 66 2.55 -5.54 -1.21
C CYS A 66 1.02 -5.59 -1.12
N ILE A 67 0.45 -5.62 0.09
CA ILE A 67 -1.01 -5.57 0.29
C ILE A 67 -1.59 -4.24 -0.21
N ASP A 68 -0.97 -3.09 0.12
CA ASP A 68 -1.41 -1.78 -0.37
C ASP A 68 -1.37 -1.72 -1.90
N MET A 69 -0.29 -2.21 -2.51
CA MET A 69 -0.16 -2.26 -3.97
C MET A 69 -1.24 -3.14 -4.60
N PHE A 70 -1.49 -4.34 -4.06
CA PHE A 70 -2.55 -5.23 -4.54
C PHE A 70 -3.93 -4.55 -4.45
N VAL A 71 -4.24 -3.91 -3.32
CA VAL A 71 -5.50 -3.19 -3.12
C VAL A 71 -5.68 -2.07 -4.13
N ARG A 72 -4.63 -1.28 -4.37
CA ARG A 72 -4.64 -0.21 -5.38
C ARG A 72 -4.90 -0.73 -6.79
N GLN A 73 -4.26 -1.84 -7.17
CA GLN A 73 -4.51 -2.49 -8.46
C GLN A 73 -5.96 -2.98 -8.61
N ARG A 74 -6.58 -3.47 -7.53
CA ARG A 74 -8.01 -3.84 -7.56
C ARG A 74 -8.92 -2.62 -7.70
N TYR A 75 -8.56 -1.50 -7.07
CA TYR A 75 -9.27 -0.25 -7.25
C TYR A 75 -9.08 0.36 -8.63
N ASP A 76 -7.91 0.18 -9.23
CA ASP A 76 -7.68 0.63 -10.61
C ASP A 76 -8.70 0.00 -11.55
N ALA A 77 -8.88 -1.32 -11.44
CA ALA A 77 -9.87 -2.05 -12.23
C ALA A 77 -11.30 -1.54 -11.99
N ILE A 78 -11.69 -1.33 -10.72
CA ILE A 78 -13.00 -0.75 -10.37
C ILE A 78 -13.18 0.65 -10.96
N PHE A 79 -12.17 1.52 -10.80
CA PHE A 79 -12.25 2.89 -11.24
C PHE A 79 -12.41 2.96 -12.75
N ASP A 80 -11.66 2.14 -13.48
CA ASP A 80 -11.71 2.09 -14.93
C ASP A 80 -13.10 1.65 -15.45
N GLU A 81 -13.81 0.81 -14.70
CA GLU A 81 -15.20 0.40 -14.97
C GLU A 81 -16.21 1.53 -14.76
N VAL A 82 -16.08 2.30 -13.68
CA VAL A 82 -17.09 3.30 -13.29
C VAL A 82 -16.78 4.74 -13.71
N GLN A 83 -15.57 5.03 -14.18
CA GLN A 83 -15.08 6.39 -14.41
C GLN A 83 -16.07 7.22 -15.25
N ALA A 84 -16.60 6.66 -16.34
CA ALA A 84 -17.51 7.36 -17.24
C ALA A 84 -18.69 7.98 -16.48
N ASP A 85 -19.31 7.22 -15.57
CA ASP A 85 -20.48 7.62 -14.79
C ASP A 85 -20.14 8.50 -13.59
N LEU A 86 -18.90 8.47 -13.11
CA LEU A 86 -18.38 9.44 -12.15
C LEU A 86 -18.23 10.82 -12.79
N HIS A 87 -17.75 10.90 -14.04
CA HIS A 87 -17.54 12.16 -14.78
C HIS A 87 -18.83 12.89 -15.15
N HIS A 88 -19.91 12.16 -15.40
CA HIS A 88 -21.18 12.75 -15.83
C HIS A 88 -21.90 13.57 -14.74
N THR A 89 -21.56 13.41 -13.46
CA THR A 89 -22.32 14.03 -12.35
C THR A 89 -21.47 14.80 -11.35
N SER A 90 -20.14 14.73 -11.41
CA SER A 90 -19.26 15.41 -10.45
C SER A 90 -18.73 16.73 -11.05
N PRO A 91 -19.02 17.91 -10.45
CA PRO A 91 -18.51 19.19 -10.92
C PRO A 91 -16.96 19.27 -10.95
N ARG A 92 -16.27 18.40 -10.20
CA ARG A 92 -14.80 18.30 -10.20
C ARG A 92 -14.25 17.69 -11.49
N LEU A 93 -15.05 16.86 -12.16
CA LEU A 93 -14.67 15.98 -13.27
C LEU A 93 -15.18 16.47 -14.63
N GLY A 94 -15.18 17.79 -14.87
CA GLY A 94 -15.64 18.35 -16.14
C GLY A 94 -14.99 17.67 -17.35
N LYS A 95 -15.82 17.12 -18.26
CA LYS A 95 -15.37 16.40 -19.45
C LYS A 95 -14.22 17.12 -20.18
N PRO A 96 -13.10 16.46 -20.50
CA PRO A 96 -12.21 16.97 -21.53
C PRO A 96 -12.91 16.76 -22.88
N LYS A 97 -13.54 17.81 -23.42
CA LYS A 97 -13.91 17.84 -24.84
C LYS A 97 -12.61 17.88 -25.66
N GLY A 98 -12.18 16.72 -26.16
CA GLY A 98 -10.98 16.58 -27.00
C GLY A 98 -9.69 16.66 -26.19
N ALA A 99 -9.18 15.52 -25.75
CA ALA A 99 -7.90 15.44 -25.07
C ALA A 99 -6.75 15.72 -26.07
N THR A 100 -6.29 16.96 -26.14
CA THR A 100 -5.19 17.37 -27.04
C THR A 100 -4.03 18.06 -26.30
N ASN A 101 -4.03 18.14 -24.96
CA ASN A 101 -2.95 18.80 -24.20
C ASN A 101 -2.54 18.03 -22.92
N ARG A 102 -1.21 17.88 -22.73
CA ARG A 102 -0.52 17.27 -21.57
C ARG A 102 -1.05 17.72 -20.21
N ASN A 103 -1.45 18.98 -20.08
CA ASN A 103 -1.96 19.53 -18.81
C ASN A 103 -3.30 18.91 -18.37
N GLN A 104 -4.14 18.46 -19.31
CA GLN A 104 -5.41 17.81 -18.98
C GLN A 104 -5.22 16.36 -18.53
N LEU A 105 -4.24 15.66 -19.12
CA LEU A 105 -3.87 14.31 -18.70
C LEU A 105 -3.34 14.30 -17.25
N LEU A 106 -2.44 15.23 -16.93
CA LEU A 106 -1.92 15.40 -15.57
C LEU A 106 -3.02 15.72 -14.54
N LYS A 107 -4.02 16.51 -14.92
CA LYS A 107 -5.17 16.81 -14.06
C LYS A 107 -6.02 15.57 -13.79
N PHE A 108 -6.25 14.76 -14.83
CA PHE A 108 -7.00 13.51 -14.71
C PHE A 108 -6.26 12.48 -13.84
N GLU A 109 -4.95 12.34 -14.02
CA GLU A 109 -4.11 11.47 -13.18
C GLU A 109 -4.13 11.92 -11.72
N ALA A 110 -4.00 13.22 -11.47
CA ALA A 110 -4.10 13.77 -10.11
C ALA A 110 -5.47 13.52 -9.46
N GLU A 111 -6.56 13.70 -10.21
CA GLU A 111 -7.92 13.41 -9.73
C GLU A 111 -8.11 11.92 -9.40
N ARG A 112 -7.57 11.04 -10.25
CA ARG A 112 -7.61 9.59 -10.05
C ARG A 112 -6.84 9.16 -8.81
N GLU A 113 -5.66 9.73 -8.60
CA GLU A 113 -4.87 9.50 -7.38
C GLU A 113 -5.61 10.00 -6.14
N ASP A 114 -6.19 11.21 -6.17
CA ASP A 114 -7.00 11.72 -5.06
C ASP A 114 -8.17 10.78 -4.72
N TYR A 115 -8.83 10.23 -5.74
CA TYR A 115 -9.91 9.26 -5.55
C TYR A 115 -9.43 7.96 -4.95
N MET A 116 -8.29 7.46 -5.42
CA MET A 116 -7.66 6.27 -4.86
C MET A 116 -7.32 6.47 -3.39
N GLU A 117 -6.68 7.59 -3.03
CA GLU A 117 -6.31 7.86 -1.64
C GLU A 117 -7.53 7.99 -0.72
N ASN A 118 -8.59 8.64 -1.18
CA ASN A 118 -9.81 8.82 -0.40
C ASN A 118 -10.52 7.49 -0.10
N ILE A 119 -10.34 6.50 -0.96
CA ILE A 119 -10.95 5.19 -0.85
C ILE A 119 -10.04 4.25 -0.04
N VAL A 120 -8.76 4.14 -0.40
CA VAL A 120 -7.77 3.28 0.27
C VAL A 120 -7.59 3.67 1.74
N SER A 121 -7.59 4.98 2.06
CA SER A 121 -7.48 5.48 3.44
C SER A 121 -8.59 5.02 4.39
N ARG A 122 -9.67 4.39 3.90
CA ARG A 122 -10.76 3.83 4.71
C ARG A 122 -10.51 2.39 5.16
N GLY A 123 -9.39 1.79 4.75
CA GLY A 123 -8.97 0.46 5.16
C GLY A 123 -9.47 -0.69 4.28
N LEU A 124 -8.99 -1.88 4.60
CA LEU A 124 -9.28 -3.14 3.91
C LEU A 124 -10.74 -3.55 4.07
N THR A 125 -11.33 -3.31 5.23
CA THR A 125 -12.76 -3.60 5.46
C THR A 125 -13.64 -2.86 4.46
N PHE A 126 -13.32 -1.61 4.18
CA PHE A 126 -14.04 -0.81 3.19
C PHE A 126 -13.79 -1.33 1.77
N THR A 127 -12.55 -1.68 1.47
CA THR A 127 -12.13 -2.25 0.18
C THR A 127 -12.87 -3.52 -0.18
N VAL A 128 -12.92 -4.49 0.73
CA VAL A 128 -13.64 -5.75 0.50
C VAL A 128 -15.13 -5.49 0.25
N ARG A 129 -15.74 -4.52 0.95
CA ARG A 129 -17.14 -4.16 0.75
C ARG A 129 -17.43 -3.48 -0.59
N LEU A 130 -16.44 -2.80 -1.20
CA LEU A 130 -16.59 -2.27 -2.56
C LEU A 130 -16.41 -3.36 -3.60
N LEU A 131 -15.41 -4.22 -3.42
CA LEU A 131 -15.14 -5.35 -4.32
C LEU A 131 -16.28 -6.38 -4.38
N ALA A 132 -17.10 -6.47 -3.33
CA ALA A 132 -18.24 -7.38 -3.26
C ALA A 132 -19.54 -6.81 -3.85
N ILE A 133 -19.51 -5.65 -4.54
CA ILE A 133 -20.69 -5.04 -5.16
C ILE A 133 -20.73 -5.42 -6.62
N ASP A 134 -21.68 -6.27 -7.00
CA ASP A 134 -21.89 -6.68 -8.39
C ASP A 134 -22.78 -5.68 -9.18
N ASP A 135 -23.58 -4.87 -8.48
CA ASP A 135 -24.50 -3.90 -9.09
C ASP A 135 -23.79 -2.57 -9.41
N HIS A 136 -23.62 -2.29 -10.70
CA HIS A 136 -22.92 -1.10 -11.21
C HIS A 136 -23.48 0.20 -10.64
N ASP A 137 -24.80 0.38 -10.62
CA ASP A 137 -25.43 1.61 -10.12
C ASP A 137 -25.17 1.80 -8.62
N THR A 138 -25.17 0.72 -7.84
CA THR A 138 -24.81 0.75 -6.42
C THR A 138 -23.33 1.06 -6.23
N LEU A 139 -22.44 0.51 -7.06
CA LEU A 139 -21.01 0.79 -7.00
C LEU A 139 -20.73 2.26 -7.30
N VAL A 140 -21.26 2.80 -8.40
CA VAL A 140 -21.15 4.22 -8.78
C VAL A 140 -21.68 5.12 -7.67
N ARG A 141 -22.87 4.82 -7.13
CA ARG A 141 -23.48 5.60 -6.03
C ARG A 141 -22.63 5.58 -4.78
N ARG A 142 -22.09 4.41 -4.38
CA ARG A 142 -21.22 4.30 -3.21
C ARG A 142 -19.92 5.07 -3.42
N MET A 143 -19.23 4.87 -4.54
CA MET A 143 -18.02 5.62 -4.85
C MET A 143 -18.29 7.13 -4.78
N LYS A 144 -19.32 7.64 -5.46
CA LYS A 144 -19.73 9.07 -5.41
C LYS A 144 -19.93 9.59 -3.99
N HIS A 145 -20.51 8.79 -3.09
CA HIS A 145 -20.71 9.19 -1.70
C HIS A 145 -19.38 9.44 -0.98
N TYR A 146 -18.39 8.56 -1.20
CA TYR A 146 -17.10 8.65 -0.52
C TYR A 146 -16.13 9.67 -1.15
N LEU A 147 -16.32 10.04 -2.42
CA LEU A 147 -15.55 11.10 -3.07
C LEU A 147 -15.89 12.51 -2.57
N LYS A 148 -17.07 12.69 -1.95
CA LYS A 148 -17.52 14.00 -1.44
C LYS A 148 -16.93 14.36 -0.07
N ASP A 149 -16.32 13.39 0.58
CA ASP A 149 -15.93 13.44 1.99
C ASP A 149 -14.45 13.85 2.13
N GLU A 150 -14.12 14.66 3.14
CA GLU A 150 -12.87 15.46 3.25
C GLU A 150 -11.55 14.69 3.15
N HIS A 151 -10.47 15.37 2.72
CA HIS A 151 -9.14 14.80 2.53
C HIS A 151 -8.57 14.18 3.82
N ASN A 152 -7.79 13.11 3.67
CA ASN A 152 -6.99 12.60 4.77
C ASN A 152 -5.94 13.66 5.18
N LEU A 153 -5.75 13.85 6.48
CA LEU A 153 -4.76 14.80 6.99
C LEU A 153 -3.36 14.20 6.92
N ASP A 154 -3.23 12.91 7.22
CA ASP A 154 -1.96 12.19 7.24
C ASP A 154 -1.53 11.77 5.83
N TYR A 155 -0.22 11.60 5.69
CA TYR A 155 0.36 11.15 4.43
C TYR A 155 -0.05 9.69 4.08
N PRO A 156 -0.22 9.37 2.78
CA PRO A 156 -0.57 8.02 2.33
C PRO A 156 0.44 6.94 2.73
N LEU A 157 -0.05 5.69 2.81
CA LEU A 157 0.77 4.50 3.07
C LEU A 157 1.90 4.39 2.05
N LYS A 158 1.56 4.55 0.76
CA LYS A 158 2.52 4.44 -0.34
C LYS A 158 3.71 5.40 -0.20
N TRP A 159 3.49 6.61 0.32
CA TRP A 159 4.57 7.58 0.52
C TRP A 159 5.33 7.29 1.81
N SER A 160 4.68 6.75 2.84
CA SER A 160 5.35 6.35 4.08
C SER A 160 6.33 5.18 3.91
N LEU A 161 6.23 4.42 2.81
CA LEU A 161 7.15 3.35 2.40
C LEU A 161 8.04 3.74 1.20
N ASP A 162 7.98 4.98 0.72
CA ASP A 162 8.78 5.41 -0.42
C ASP A 162 10.25 5.63 -0.04
N THR A 163 11.09 5.90 -1.04
CA THR A 163 12.52 6.16 -0.80
C THR A 163 12.74 7.44 0.00
N LEU A 164 11.95 8.49 -0.27
CA LEU A 164 12.06 9.79 0.38
C LEU A 164 11.73 9.70 1.87
N ALA A 165 10.76 8.90 2.26
CA ALA A 165 10.39 8.70 3.65
C ALA A 165 11.47 8.01 4.45
N GLN A 166 12.09 6.99 3.87
CA GLN A 166 13.19 6.29 4.49
C GLN A 166 14.43 7.20 4.60
N ASP A 167 14.72 7.97 3.56
CA ASP A 167 15.87 8.89 3.52
C ASP A 167 15.70 10.08 4.46
N ASP A 168 14.56 10.77 4.41
CA ASP A 168 14.22 11.87 5.32
C ASP A 168 14.23 11.39 6.77
N ARG A 169 13.73 10.18 7.04
CA ARG A 169 13.81 9.60 8.39
C ARG A 169 15.27 9.43 8.84
N ARG A 170 16.21 9.06 7.95
CA ARG A 170 17.65 8.97 8.29
C ARG A 170 18.24 10.35 8.55
N VAL A 171 17.90 11.33 7.72
CA VAL A 171 18.41 12.69 7.80
C VAL A 171 17.91 13.40 9.07
N MET A 172 16.63 13.25 9.37
CA MET A 172 15.98 13.98 10.47
C MET A 172 16.21 13.34 11.83
N LEU A 173 16.32 12.01 11.90
CA LEU A 173 16.37 11.26 13.17
C LEU A 173 17.67 10.45 13.36
N GLY A 174 18.57 10.46 12.39
CA GLY A 174 19.80 9.67 12.41
C GLY A 174 19.59 8.21 12.01
N THR A 175 20.68 7.43 11.98
CA THR A 175 20.64 5.98 11.74
C THR A 175 20.22 5.22 13.00
N ASN A 176 19.56 4.08 12.81
CA ASN A 176 19.25 3.14 13.89
C ASN A 176 20.03 1.81 13.71
N ALA A 177 19.87 0.89 14.67
CA ALA A 177 20.58 -0.39 14.66
C ALA A 177 20.35 -1.22 13.38
N ARG A 178 19.18 -1.11 12.74
CA ARG A 178 18.89 -1.80 11.48
C ARG A 178 19.59 -1.15 10.29
N ASP A 179 19.66 0.17 10.24
CA ASP A 179 20.47 0.87 9.21
C ASP A 179 21.95 0.51 9.33
N GLU A 180 22.47 0.40 10.56
CA GLU A 180 23.84 -0.01 10.80
C GLU A 180 24.10 -1.46 10.41
N ALA A 181 23.16 -2.36 10.67
CA ALA A 181 23.23 -3.76 10.24
C ALA A 181 23.26 -3.90 8.71
N GLU A 182 22.45 -3.11 8.00
CA GLU A 182 22.50 -3.02 6.54
C GLU A 182 23.85 -2.48 6.06
N ALA A 183 24.36 -1.39 6.67
CA ALA A 183 25.64 -0.79 6.31
C ALA A 183 26.82 -1.76 6.48
N ARG A 184 26.80 -2.57 7.55
CA ARG A 184 27.77 -3.64 7.78
C ARG A 184 27.58 -4.85 6.87
N ARG A 185 26.42 -4.96 6.21
CA ARG A 185 25.98 -6.11 5.41
C ARG A 185 25.95 -7.38 6.24
N ASP A 186 25.38 -7.28 7.44
CA ASP A 186 25.22 -8.41 8.36
C ASP A 186 24.52 -9.58 7.62
N PRO A 187 24.95 -10.84 7.83
CA PRO A 187 24.34 -11.98 7.15
C PRO A 187 22.89 -12.17 7.62
N ILE A 188 22.04 -12.62 6.70
CA ILE A 188 20.67 -13.03 7.02
C ILE A 188 20.38 -14.40 6.40
N GLU A 189 19.81 -15.29 7.20
CA GLU A 189 19.56 -16.67 6.80
C GLU A 189 18.08 -17.01 6.87
N PHE A 190 17.63 -17.85 5.94
CA PHE A 190 16.31 -18.46 6.02
C PHE A 190 16.41 -19.73 6.89
N THR A 191 15.80 -19.70 8.07
CA THR A 191 15.84 -20.81 9.04
C THR A 191 14.68 -21.79 8.89
N GLY A 192 13.91 -21.68 7.80
CA GLY A 192 12.75 -22.53 7.51
C GLY A 192 11.40 -21.90 7.86
N ASP A 193 10.33 -22.61 7.53
CA ASP A 193 8.94 -22.21 7.71
C ASP A 193 8.42 -22.53 9.12
N THR A 194 9.01 -21.88 10.12
CA THR A 194 8.53 -21.98 11.50
C THR A 194 7.15 -21.33 11.66
N VAL A 195 6.34 -21.83 12.60
CA VAL A 195 5.00 -21.31 12.91
C VAL A 195 4.94 -21.01 14.41
N PRO A 196 4.87 -19.73 14.84
CA PRO A 196 4.84 -18.54 14.00
C PRO A 196 6.19 -18.24 13.32
N PRO A 197 6.18 -17.60 12.13
CA PRO A 197 7.42 -17.20 11.47
C PRO A 197 8.11 -16.10 12.29
N ALA A 198 9.39 -16.31 12.57
CA ALA A 198 10.24 -15.38 13.34
C ALA A 198 11.32 -14.69 12.50
N GLY A 199 11.65 -15.24 11.33
CA GLY A 199 12.68 -14.71 10.44
C GLY A 199 12.13 -14.20 9.11
N PRO A 200 13.02 -13.77 8.19
CA PRO A 200 12.62 -13.36 6.85
C PRO A 200 11.99 -14.52 6.06
N PRO A 201 11.11 -14.24 5.09
CA PRO A 201 10.72 -15.24 4.11
C PRO A 201 11.91 -15.57 3.19
N LEU A 202 11.92 -16.76 2.60
CA LEU A 202 12.99 -17.18 1.69
C LEU A 202 13.21 -16.18 0.54
N GLY A 203 12.11 -15.64 -0.02
CA GLY A 203 12.18 -14.64 -1.10
C GLY A 203 12.97 -13.40 -0.71
N TRP A 204 12.88 -12.94 0.54
CA TRP A 204 13.63 -11.78 1.04
C TRP A 204 15.14 -12.07 1.13
N VAL A 205 15.49 -13.25 1.66
CA VAL A 205 16.90 -13.67 1.76
C VAL A 205 17.53 -13.80 0.38
N LEU A 206 16.80 -14.38 -0.58
CA LEU A 206 17.26 -14.51 -1.97
C LEU A 206 17.39 -13.16 -2.68
N LEU A 207 16.41 -12.27 -2.49
CA LEU A 207 16.42 -10.93 -3.10
C LEU A 207 17.67 -10.14 -2.73
N TRP A 208 18.10 -10.23 -1.47
CA TRP A 208 19.24 -9.49 -0.95
C TRP A 208 20.55 -10.30 -0.91
N GLY A 209 20.58 -11.47 -1.54
CA GLY A 209 21.78 -12.30 -1.65
C GLY A 209 22.34 -12.76 -0.29
N GLY A 210 21.46 -13.07 0.66
CA GLY A 210 21.83 -13.50 2.01
C GLY A 210 22.37 -12.39 2.91
N ARG A 211 22.15 -11.11 2.56
CA ARG A 211 22.54 -9.95 3.36
C ARG A 211 21.32 -9.26 3.93
N TYR A 212 21.44 -8.76 5.15
CA TYR A 212 20.43 -7.93 5.77
C TYR A 212 20.22 -6.65 4.96
N SER A 213 18.96 -6.30 4.74
CA SER A 213 18.54 -5.05 4.10
C SER A 213 17.41 -4.45 4.92
N ASN A 214 17.56 -3.19 5.33
CA ASN A 214 16.53 -2.38 5.98
C ASN A 214 15.68 -1.60 4.95
N LEU A 215 15.92 -1.81 3.64
CA LEU A 215 15.21 -1.15 2.56
C LEU A 215 13.93 -1.90 2.22
N CYS A 216 12.80 -1.20 2.20
CA CYS A 216 11.50 -1.75 1.82
C CYS A 216 10.76 -0.81 0.84
N GLY A 217 9.59 -1.24 0.36
CA GLY A 217 8.70 -0.44 -0.47
C GLY A 217 9.30 -0.15 -1.85
N GLU A 218 9.56 1.12 -2.14
CA GLU A 218 10.03 1.53 -3.47
C GLU A 218 11.42 0.98 -3.84
N TYR A 219 12.26 0.67 -2.83
CA TYR A 219 13.53 -0.01 -3.05
C TYR A 219 13.39 -1.46 -3.55
N VAL A 220 12.24 -2.10 -3.31
CA VAL A 220 12.00 -3.48 -3.76
C VAL A 220 11.49 -3.47 -5.21
N PRO A 221 12.10 -4.26 -6.12
CA PRO A 221 11.69 -4.32 -7.51
C PRO A 221 10.20 -4.64 -7.65
N ARG A 222 9.49 -3.86 -8.46
CA ARG A 222 8.04 -4.06 -8.70
C ARG A 222 7.70 -5.48 -9.15
N THR A 223 8.58 -6.14 -9.90
CA THR A 223 8.39 -7.52 -10.39
C THR A 223 8.32 -8.56 -9.27
N VAL A 224 8.82 -8.25 -8.07
CA VAL A 224 8.77 -9.15 -6.90
C VAL A 224 7.55 -8.87 -6.03
N ARG A 225 6.96 -7.68 -6.18
CA ARG A 225 5.78 -7.25 -5.41
C ARG A 225 4.45 -7.62 -6.06
N GLN A 226 4.46 -7.97 -7.35
CA GLN A 226 3.28 -8.26 -8.18
C GLN A 226 2.85 -9.73 -8.12
#